data_AF-A0A7W0M3N3-F1
#
_entry.id   AF-A0A7W0M3N3-F1
#
_cell.length_a   1.000
_cell.length_b   1.000
_cell.length_c   1.000
_cell.angle_alpha   90.00
_cell.angle_beta   90.00
_cell.angle_gamma   90.00
#
_symmetry.space_group_name_H-M   'P 1'
#
loop_
_entity.id
_entity.type
_entity.pdbx_description
1 polymer ?
#
loop_
_entity_poly.entity_id
_entity_poly.type
_entity_poly.pdbx_seq_one_letter_code
_entity_poly.pdbx_strand_id
1 'polypeptide(L)'
;MLERELTVLAFELTTPRPAECVFCYVDRMLEEFGCDNTLRWAAQWRGMRAPRATALEARLAQRGGYCDCEIFLNGWAPSAGAVVYDEESDEWRWRAPRPSCCGVRRGSSQPCALWMPLRRPRW
;
A
#
# COMPACT_ATOMS: atom_id res chain seq x y z
N MET A 1 8.66 -28.34 -14.09
CA MET A 1 9.49 -28.19 -12.88
C MET A 1 9.71 -26.70 -12.60
N LEU A 2 10.22 -25.94 -13.57
CA LEU A 2 10.42 -24.48 -13.50
C LEU A 2 9.16 -23.65 -13.13
N GLU A 3 7.99 -23.98 -13.69
CA GLU A 3 6.74 -23.24 -13.39
C GLU A 3 6.34 -23.30 -11.90
N ARG A 4 6.63 -24.43 -11.23
CA ARG A 4 6.37 -24.58 -9.79
C ARG A 4 7.32 -23.74 -8.97
N GLU A 5 8.59 -23.69 -9.34
CA GLU A 5 9.62 -22.89 -8.67
C GLU A 5 9.31 -21.39 -8.80
N LEU A 6 8.92 -20.93 -10.00
CA LEU A 6 8.49 -19.56 -10.24
C LEU A 6 7.26 -19.19 -9.40
N THR A 7 6.30 -20.10 -9.27
CA THR A 7 5.09 -19.88 -8.46
C THR A 7 5.43 -19.70 -6.98
N VAL A 8 6.32 -20.53 -6.44
CA VAL A 8 6.77 -20.43 -5.04
C VAL A 8 7.49 -19.11 -4.79
N LEU A 9 8.44 -18.74 -5.65
CA LEU A 9 9.17 -17.48 -5.54
C LEU A 9 8.24 -16.27 -5.63
N ALA A 10 7.32 -16.26 -6.59
CA ALA A 10 6.33 -15.19 -6.73
C ALA A 10 5.45 -15.08 -5.47
N PHE A 11 5.04 -16.21 -4.89
CA PHE A 11 4.30 -16.23 -3.64
C PHE A 11 5.11 -15.65 -2.47
N GLU A 12 6.38 -16.03 -2.33
CA GLU A 12 7.24 -15.54 -1.24
C GLU A 12 7.48 -14.02 -1.35
N LEU A 13 7.78 -13.53 -2.55
CA LEU A 13 8.03 -12.09 -2.79
C LEU A 13 6.79 -11.22 -2.54
N THR A 14 5.62 -11.75 -2.88
CA THR A 14 4.34 -11.02 -2.77
C THR A 14 3.56 -11.37 -1.50
N THR A 15 4.15 -12.13 -0.56
CA THR A 15 3.51 -12.38 0.73
C THR A 15 3.57 -11.12 1.61
N PRO A 16 2.44 -10.70 2.22
CA PRO A 16 2.47 -9.64 3.22
C PRO A 16 3.30 -10.02 4.44
N ARG A 17 4.18 -9.11 4.88
CA ARG A 17 5.02 -9.31 6.07
C ARG A 17 4.16 -9.38 7.35
N PRO A 18 4.68 -9.95 8.46
CA PRO A 18 3.99 -9.93 9.74
C PRO A 18 3.60 -8.51 10.15
N ALA A 19 2.34 -8.32 10.55
CA ALA A 19 1.73 -7.05 10.94
C ALA A 19 1.74 -5.92 9.87
N GLU A 20 2.19 -6.19 8.64
CA GLU A 20 2.21 -5.18 7.56
C GLU A 20 0.79 -4.69 7.25
N CYS A 21 0.60 -3.37 7.30
CA CYS A 21 -0.67 -2.77 6.92
C CYS A 21 -0.86 -2.82 5.40
N VAL A 22 -2.11 -2.78 4.95
CA VAL A 22 -2.43 -2.86 3.52
C VAL A 22 -1.71 -1.78 2.70
N PHE A 23 -1.55 -0.58 3.22
CA PHE A 23 -0.92 0.54 2.52
C PHE A 23 0.58 0.31 2.31
N CYS A 24 1.33 -0.07 3.36
CA CYS A 24 2.75 -0.40 3.20
C CYS A 24 2.97 -1.62 2.29
N TYR A 25 2.07 -2.61 2.35
CA TYR A 25 2.13 -3.75 1.44
C TYR A 25 1.93 -3.31 -0.02
N VAL A 26 0.86 -2.57 -0.32
CA VAL A 26 0.54 -2.14 -1.68
C VAL A 26 1.65 -1.23 -2.22
N ASP A 27 2.10 -0.26 -1.44
CA ASP A 27 3.21 0.63 -1.79
C ASP A 27 4.49 -0.13 -2.14
N ARG A 28 4.88 -1.14 -1.34
CA ARG A 28 6.01 -2.04 -1.64
C ARG A 28 5.79 -2.86 -2.92
N MET A 29 4.57 -3.35 -3.16
CA MET A 29 4.24 -4.11 -4.38
C MET A 29 4.23 -3.22 -5.62
N LEU A 30 3.81 -1.95 -5.49
CA LEU A 30 3.86 -0.99 -6.59
C LEU A 30 5.30 -0.61 -6.94
N GLU A 31 6.17 -0.44 -5.94
CA GLU A 31 7.60 -0.16 -6.14
C GLU A 31 8.31 -1.32 -6.87
N GLU A 32 7.99 -2.57 -6.52
CA GLU A 32 8.66 -3.75 -7.09
C GLU A 32 8.02 -4.23 -8.41
N PHE A 33 6.69 -4.21 -8.52
CA PHE A 33 5.95 -4.90 -9.59
C PHE A 33 4.99 -3.99 -10.37
N GLY A 34 4.84 -2.74 -9.96
CA GLY A 34 3.93 -1.80 -10.60
C GLY A 34 2.44 -2.11 -10.42
N CYS A 35 1.63 -1.29 -11.09
CA CYS A 35 0.17 -1.40 -11.10
C CYS A 35 -0.33 -1.99 -12.43
N ASP A 36 -1.37 -2.81 -12.38
CA ASP A 36 -2.07 -3.35 -13.56
C ASP A 36 -3.46 -2.70 -13.80
N ASN A 37 -3.66 -1.51 -13.24
CA ASN A 37 -4.94 -0.78 -13.24
C ASN A 37 -6.09 -1.51 -12.51
N THR A 38 -5.77 -2.44 -11.61
CA THR A 38 -6.74 -3.08 -10.71
C THR A 38 -6.32 -2.93 -9.25
N LEU A 39 -7.14 -3.43 -8.32
CA LEU A 39 -6.83 -3.53 -6.89
C LEU A 39 -6.16 -4.88 -6.56
N ARG A 40 -5.33 -5.42 -7.46
CA ARG A 40 -4.70 -6.74 -7.33
C ARG A 40 -4.01 -6.91 -5.98
N TRP A 41 -3.18 -5.95 -5.60
CA TRP A 41 -2.38 -6.02 -4.39
C TRP A 41 -3.23 -5.81 -3.15
N ALA A 42 -4.14 -4.82 -3.14
CA ALA A 42 -5.07 -4.62 -2.03
C ALA A 42 -5.94 -5.87 -1.78
N ALA A 43 -6.44 -6.52 -2.84
CA ALA A 43 -7.25 -7.73 -2.76
C ALA A 43 -6.44 -8.95 -2.27
N GLN A 44 -5.21 -9.13 -2.77
CA GLN A 44 -4.30 -10.18 -2.30
C GLN A 44 -3.99 -10.04 -0.81
N TRP A 45 -3.63 -8.83 -0.36
CA TRP A 45 -3.41 -8.56 1.06
C TRP A 45 -4.66 -8.88 1.89
N ARG A 46 -5.85 -8.48 1.43
CA ARG A 46 -7.12 -8.79 2.12
C ARG A 46 -7.31 -10.30 2.25
N GLY A 47 -7.13 -11.05 1.16
CA GLY A 47 -7.26 -12.51 1.15
C GLY A 47 -6.34 -13.20 2.16
N MET A 48 -5.13 -12.69 2.37
CA MET A 48 -4.14 -13.32 3.26
C MET A 48 -4.20 -12.82 4.71
N ARG A 49 -4.48 -11.53 4.94
CA ARG A 49 -4.30 -10.87 6.24
C ARG A 49 -5.60 -10.44 6.91
N ALA A 50 -6.64 -10.17 6.13
CA ALA A 50 -7.92 -9.69 6.63
C ALA A 50 -9.11 -10.15 5.78
N PRO A 51 -9.40 -11.46 5.65
CA PRO A 51 -10.47 -11.95 4.76
C PRO A 51 -11.85 -11.34 5.06
N ARG A 52 -12.10 -10.97 6.32
CA ARG A 52 -13.34 -10.35 6.79
C ARG A 52 -13.44 -8.85 6.53
N ALA A 53 -12.39 -8.20 6.01
CA ALA A 53 -12.42 -6.79 5.63
C ALA A 53 -13.13 -6.58 4.27
N THR A 54 -14.34 -7.11 4.14
CA THR A 54 -15.11 -7.15 2.87
C THR A 54 -15.45 -5.77 2.31
N ALA A 55 -15.44 -4.73 3.14
CA ALA A 55 -15.64 -3.34 2.72
C ALA A 55 -14.32 -2.61 2.36
N LEU A 56 -13.19 -3.31 2.24
CA LEU A 56 -11.92 -2.65 1.91
C LEU A 56 -11.97 -1.97 0.55
N GLU A 57 -12.27 -2.70 -0.54
CA GLU A 57 -12.26 -2.12 -1.88
C GLU A 57 -13.27 -0.96 -1.99
N ALA A 58 -14.47 -1.13 -1.42
CA ALA A 58 -15.48 -0.06 -1.38
C ALA A 58 -15.00 1.22 -0.67
N ARG A 59 -14.24 1.10 0.43
CA ARG A 59 -13.68 2.27 1.14
C ARG A 59 -12.54 2.93 0.36
N LEU A 60 -11.73 2.15 -0.37
CA LEU A 60 -10.72 2.70 -1.26
C LEU A 60 -11.38 3.48 -2.39
N ALA A 61 -12.40 2.89 -3.03
CA ALA A 61 -13.19 3.51 -4.09
C ALA A 61 -13.88 4.82 -3.63
N GLN A 62 -14.40 4.89 -2.40
CA GLN A 62 -14.95 6.13 -1.82
C GLN A 62 -13.93 7.28 -1.74
N ARG A 63 -12.63 6.99 -1.76
CA ARG A 63 -11.57 8.00 -1.85
C ARG A 63 -10.98 8.13 -3.26
N GLY A 64 -11.53 7.43 -4.25
CA GLY A 64 -11.07 7.43 -5.63
C GLY A 64 -10.00 6.40 -5.95
N GLY A 65 -9.80 5.37 -5.12
CA GLY A 65 -8.89 4.26 -5.38
C GLY A 65 -9.59 3.10 -6.09
N TYR A 66 -9.52 3.05 -7.42
CA TYR A 66 -10.04 1.95 -8.25
C TYR A 66 -8.92 1.06 -8.83
N CYS A 67 -7.68 1.57 -8.89
CA CYS A 67 -6.44 0.77 -8.95
C CYS A 67 -5.61 0.91 -7.66
N ASP A 68 -4.64 0.02 -7.46
CA ASP A 68 -3.66 0.10 -6.37
C ASP A 68 -2.90 1.44 -6.39
N CYS A 69 -2.56 1.95 -7.58
CA CYS A 69 -1.92 3.25 -7.77
C CYS A 69 -2.74 4.43 -7.22
N GLU A 70 -4.05 4.42 -7.48
CA GLU A 70 -4.97 5.50 -7.14
C GLU A 70 -5.24 5.59 -5.64
N ILE A 71 -4.92 4.54 -4.88
CA ILE A 71 -4.93 4.60 -3.41
C ILE A 71 -4.07 5.77 -2.94
N PHE A 72 -2.88 5.94 -3.53
CA PHE A 72 -1.93 6.98 -3.14
C PHE A 72 -2.08 8.27 -3.93
N LEU A 73 -2.54 8.20 -5.19
CA LEU A 73 -2.81 9.41 -5.98
C LEU A 73 -4.02 10.18 -5.46
N ASN A 74 -5.05 9.49 -4.95
CA ASN A 74 -6.34 10.12 -4.63
C ASN A 74 -6.71 10.07 -3.14
N GLY A 75 -6.27 9.04 -2.42
CA GLY A 75 -6.83 8.71 -1.11
C GLY A 75 -5.94 8.97 0.10
N TRP A 76 -4.64 8.66 0.00
CA TRP A 76 -3.70 8.67 1.12
C TRP A 76 -2.32 9.17 0.71
N ALA A 77 -1.65 9.88 1.60
CA ALA A 77 -0.28 10.33 1.43
C ALA A 77 0.59 9.85 2.60
N PRO A 78 1.92 9.78 2.42
CA PRO A 78 2.85 9.63 3.53
C PRO A 78 2.61 10.69 4.61
N SER A 79 2.75 10.31 5.87
CA SER A 79 2.74 11.25 6.99
C SER A 79 3.91 12.23 6.86
N ALA A 80 3.73 13.47 7.32
CA ALA A 80 4.76 14.52 7.19
C ALA A 80 6.14 14.13 7.77
N GLY A 81 6.19 13.28 8.79
CA GLY A 81 7.45 12.80 9.37
C GLY A 81 8.19 11.75 8.51
N ALA A 82 7.49 11.12 7.58
CA ALA A 82 8.01 10.02 6.76
C ALA A 82 8.66 10.46 5.44
N VAL A 83 8.41 11.71 5.03
CA VAL A 83 8.96 12.30 3.79
C VAL A 83 9.81 13.52 4.08
N VAL A 84 10.70 13.84 3.15
CA VAL A 84 11.48 15.07 3.08
C VAL A 84 11.31 15.65 1.68
N TYR A 85 11.29 16.97 1.57
CA TYR A 85 11.35 17.63 0.28
C TYR A 85 12.80 17.64 -0.21
N ASP A 86 13.01 17.14 -1.42
CA ASP A 86 14.30 17.12 -2.11
C ASP A 86 14.34 18.33 -3.05
N GLU A 87 15.14 19.33 -2.68
CA GLU A 87 15.29 20.58 -3.44
C GLU A 87 15.94 20.37 -4.80
N GLU A 88 16.78 19.34 -4.96
CA GLU A 88 17.46 19.07 -6.24
C GLU A 88 16.49 18.51 -7.27
N SER A 89 15.60 17.61 -6.85
CA SER A 89 14.60 17.02 -7.74
C SER A 89 13.27 17.76 -7.77
N ASP A 90 13.04 18.76 -6.91
CA ASP A 90 11.74 19.42 -6.69
C ASP A 90 10.61 18.42 -6.38
N GLU A 91 10.90 17.42 -5.55
CA GLU A 91 9.96 16.33 -5.25
C GLU A 91 9.95 15.97 -3.76
N TRP A 92 8.80 15.47 -3.29
CA TRP A 92 8.71 14.84 -1.98
C TRP A 92 9.19 13.39 -2.05
N ARG A 93 10.20 13.05 -1.24
CA ARG A 93 10.81 11.72 -1.20
C ARG A 93 10.70 11.10 0.17
N TRP A 94 10.76 9.78 0.24
CA TRP A 94 10.87 9.08 1.52
C TRP A 94 12.13 9.52 2.25
N ARG A 95 12.03 9.76 3.56
CA ARG A 95 13.20 9.97 4.41
C ARG A 95 14.13 8.76 4.29
N ALA A 96 15.43 8.99 4.19
CA ALA A 96 16.43 7.93 4.23
C ALA A 96 16.91 7.66 5.68
N PRO A 97 17.00 6.38 6.11
CA PRO A 97 16.48 5.20 5.44
C PRO A 97 14.95 5.19 5.43
N ARG A 98 14.34 4.55 4.42
CA ARG A 98 12.87 4.47 4.28
C ARG A 98 12.25 3.94 5.57
N PRO A 99 11.30 4.65 6.19
CA PRO A 99 10.67 4.20 7.42
C PRO A 99 10.00 2.83 7.25
N SER A 100 10.17 1.97 8.25
CA SER A 100 9.49 0.67 8.27
C SER A 100 8.00 0.84 8.63
N CYS A 101 7.17 -0.10 8.17
CA CYS A 101 5.75 -0.14 8.52
C CYS A 101 5.58 -0.15 10.05
N CYS A 102 4.76 0.75 10.60
CA CYS A 102 4.49 0.80 12.04
C CYS A 102 3.62 -0.37 12.56
N GLY A 103 3.18 -1.26 11.66
CA GLY A 103 2.36 -2.41 11.98
C GLY A 103 0.89 -2.08 12.25
N VAL A 104 0.04 -3.09 12.13
CA VAL A 104 -1.37 -3.05 12.53
C VAL A 104 -1.79 -4.36 13.20
N ARG A 105 -2.83 -4.30 14.04
CA ARG A 105 -3.45 -5.50 14.61
C ARG A 105 -3.96 -6.44 13.51
N ARG A 106 -3.99 -7.74 13.78
CA ARG A 106 -4.54 -8.75 12.86
C ARG A 106 -5.98 -8.36 12.42
N GLY A 107 -6.24 -8.46 11.12
CA GLY A 107 -7.53 -8.13 10.52
C GLY A 107 -7.83 -6.64 10.38
N SER A 108 -6.96 -5.74 10.85
CA SER A 108 -7.14 -4.30 10.61
C SER A 108 -6.71 -3.93 9.19
N SER A 109 -7.62 -3.36 8.43
CA SER A 109 -7.38 -2.78 7.11
C SER A 109 -7.32 -1.25 7.14
N GLN A 110 -7.00 -0.69 8.32
CA GLN A 110 -6.65 0.72 8.48
C GLN A 110 -5.17 0.95 8.14
N PRO A 111 -4.78 2.16 7.72
CA PRO A 111 -3.38 2.52 7.60
C PRO A 111 -2.64 2.43 8.94
N CYS A 112 -1.33 2.21 8.87
CA CYS A 112 -0.44 2.45 10.01
C CYS A 112 -0.07 3.94 10.08
N ALA A 113 0.70 4.36 11.08
CA ALA A 113 1.04 5.77 11.29
C ALA A 113 1.87 6.41 10.16
N LEU A 114 2.42 5.63 9.23
CA LEU A 114 3.12 6.17 8.05
C LEU A 114 2.19 6.85 7.05
N TRP A 115 0.88 6.62 7.10
CA TRP A 115 -0.06 7.11 6.10
C TRP A 115 -1.14 7.96 6.70
N MET A 116 -1.49 9.05 6.02
CA MET A 116 -2.59 9.91 6.39
C MET A 116 -3.57 10.08 5.23
N PRO A 117 -4.88 10.23 5.48
CA PRO A 117 -5.84 10.48 4.42
C PRO A 117 -5.53 11.81 3.72
N LEU A 118 -5.53 11.82 2.38
CA LEU A 118 -5.46 13.05 1.61
C LEU A 118 -6.71 13.88 1.91
N ARG A 119 -6.50 15.13 2.33
CA ARG A 119 -7.60 16.10 2.48
C ARG A 119 -7.96 16.56 1.08
N ARG A 120 -9.15 16.20 0.60
CA ARG A 120 -9.70 16.82 -0.61
C ARG A 120 -9.95 18.30 -0.29
N PRO A 121 -9.47 19.24 -1.12
CA PRO A 121 -9.88 20.63 -0.96
C PRO A 121 -11.40 20.70 -1.06
N ARG A 122 -12.02 21.42 -0.14
CA ARG A 122 -13.44 21.78 -0.24
C ARG A 122 -13.50 22.94 -1.24
N TRP A 123 -13.76 22.61 -2.50
CA TRP A 123 -14.14 23.61 -3.50
C TRP A 123 -15.63 23.90 -3.37
#